data_AF-A0A069E6D1-F1
#
_entry.id   AF-A0A069E6D1-F1
#
_cell.length_a   1.000
_cell.length_b   1.000
_cell.length_c   1.000
_cell.angle_alpha   90.00
_cell.angle_beta   90.00
_cell.angle_gamma   90.00
#
_symmetry.space_group_name_H-M   'P 1'
#
loop_
_entity.id
_entity.type
_entity.pdbx_description
1 polymer ?
#
loop_
_entity_poly.entity_id
_entity_poly.type
_entity_poly.pdbx_seq_one_letter_code
_entity_poly.pdbx_strand_id
1 'polypeptide(L)'
;MTAAGIAAALMLTGCGGKDDVQGKTGEDITAKSSAGDIGEAYINEMTRIADALETVDDEASAKSAAKKIKVAVDGLNQMSDKLDGEISGVKGMQIFGGRYTDLIEVQGRIATSMIRIQSDHPELMDTLSAEMDRLEN
;
A
#
# COMPACT_ATOMS: atom_id res chain seq x y z
N MET A 1 -4.83 -53.11 16.87
CA MET A 1 -5.18 -52.38 15.64
C MET A 1 -4.17 -51.26 15.47
N THR A 2 -3.32 -51.35 14.46
CA THR A 2 -2.40 -50.30 14.02
C THR A 2 -3.08 -49.47 12.94
N ALA A 3 -3.21 -48.16 13.16
CA ALA A 3 -3.36 -47.11 12.14
C ALA A 3 -3.05 -45.78 12.85
N ALA A 4 -1.86 -45.20 12.66
CA ALA A 4 -1.61 -44.18 11.63
C ALA A 4 -2.64 -43.03 11.78
N GLY A 5 -2.32 -41.92 12.43
CA GLY A 5 -1.20 -41.07 12.06
C GLY A 5 -1.72 -39.99 11.12
N ILE A 6 -2.32 -38.94 11.67
CA ILE A 6 -2.38 -37.62 11.04
C ILE A 6 -2.13 -36.61 12.17
N ALA A 7 -0.85 -36.42 12.47
CA ALA A 7 -0.36 -35.13 12.93
C ALA A 7 -0.52 -34.17 11.75
N ALA A 8 -1.73 -33.64 11.56
CA ALA A 8 -1.94 -32.50 10.67
C ALA A 8 -1.30 -31.32 11.38
N ALA A 9 -0.10 -31.04 10.91
CA ALA A 9 0.76 -29.93 11.26
C ALA A 9 -0.07 -28.69 11.61
N LEU A 10 0.18 -28.22 12.83
CA LEU A 10 0.12 -26.82 13.23
C LEU A 10 0.99 -25.98 12.28
N MET A 11 0.53 -25.75 11.06
CA MET A 11 0.89 -24.56 10.30
C MET A 11 -0.16 -23.53 10.72
N LEU A 12 0.01 -22.75 11.79
CA LEU A 12 0.95 -21.63 11.79
C LEU A 12 1.03 -20.97 10.40
N THR A 13 -0.13 -20.73 9.76
CA THR A 13 -0.30 -19.50 8.99
C THR A 13 -0.07 -18.39 10.00
N GLY A 14 1.15 -17.86 9.94
CA GLY A 14 1.70 -16.99 10.95
C GLY A 14 0.81 -15.78 11.24
N CYS A 15 1.05 -15.18 12.40
CA CYS A 15 0.75 -13.79 12.64
C CYS A 15 1.32 -12.95 11.48
N GLY A 16 0.52 -12.70 10.45
CA GLY A 16 0.81 -11.72 9.41
C GLY A 16 0.73 -10.34 10.05
N GLY A 17 1.87 -9.84 10.49
CA GLY A 17 2.01 -8.48 10.96
C GLY A 17 1.96 -7.54 9.76
N LYS A 18 0.83 -6.82 9.65
CA LYS A 18 0.63 -5.49 9.05
C LYS A 18 1.60 -5.15 7.91
N ASP A 19 1.23 -5.55 6.69
CA ASP A 19 1.41 -4.80 5.43
C ASP A 19 0.90 -5.56 4.19
N ASP A 20 0.26 -6.74 4.39
CA ASP A 20 -0.84 -7.43 3.67
C ASP A 20 -0.91 -7.48 2.13
N VAL A 21 -0.02 -6.83 1.38
CA VAL A 21 0.04 -6.94 -0.08
C VAL A 21 1.04 -8.02 -0.48
N GLN A 22 0.61 -8.95 -1.33
CA GLN A 22 1.50 -9.94 -1.91
C GLN A 22 2.35 -9.29 -3.01
N GLY A 23 3.67 -9.42 -2.91
CA GLY A 23 4.60 -8.97 -3.95
C GLY A 23 5.62 -7.98 -3.42
N LYS A 24 6.27 -7.27 -4.35
CA LYS A 24 7.32 -6.29 -4.01
C LYS A 24 6.71 -5.01 -3.42
N THR A 25 7.40 -4.39 -2.47
CA THR A 25 7.10 -3.06 -1.94
C THR A 25 8.23 -2.08 -2.26
N GLY A 26 8.11 -0.83 -1.84
CA GLY A 26 9.14 0.18 -2.09
C GLY A 26 10.51 -0.17 -1.50
N GLU A 27 10.53 -0.90 -0.38
CA GLU A 27 11.75 -1.37 0.29
C GLU A 27 12.54 -2.39 -0.55
N ASP A 28 11.86 -3.11 -1.45
CA ASP A 28 12.49 -4.10 -2.33
C ASP A 28 13.14 -3.47 -3.57
N ILE A 29 12.93 -2.17 -3.80
CA ILE A 29 13.38 -1.50 -5.01
C ILE A 29 14.80 -0.98 -4.86
N THR A 30 15.59 -1.24 -5.91
CA THR A 30 16.96 -0.75 -6.05
C THR A 30 17.13 -0.10 -7.41
N ALA A 31 18.23 0.62 -7.62
CA ALA A 31 18.59 1.18 -8.92
C ALA A 31 18.73 0.12 -10.05
N LYS A 32 18.83 -1.17 -9.69
CA LYS A 32 18.93 -2.30 -10.65
C LYS A 32 17.60 -2.99 -10.90
N SER A 33 16.53 -2.61 -10.22
CA SER A 33 15.23 -3.25 -10.35
C SER A 33 14.67 -3.10 -11.76
N SER A 34 13.94 -4.13 -12.21
CA SER A 34 13.30 -4.12 -13.52
C SER A 34 12.17 -3.09 -13.57
N ALA A 35 11.77 -2.66 -14.77
CA ALA A 35 10.59 -1.80 -14.91
C ALA A 35 9.31 -2.47 -14.37
N GLY A 36 9.20 -3.80 -14.52
CA GLY A 36 8.08 -4.59 -14.00
C GLY A 36 8.05 -4.65 -12.48
N ASP A 37 9.23 -4.76 -11.84
CA ASP A 37 9.38 -4.76 -10.37
C ASP A 37 9.02 -3.39 -9.80
N ILE A 38 9.50 -2.32 -10.44
CA ILE A 38 9.18 -0.94 -10.05
C ILE A 38 7.68 -0.69 -10.18
N GLY A 39 7.05 -1.14 -11.27
CA GLY A 39 5.61 -0.98 -11.48
C GLY A 39 4.78 -1.75 -10.46
N GLU A 40 5.20 -2.98 -10.13
CA GLU A 40 4.57 -3.79 -9.08
C GLU A 40 4.66 -3.12 -7.71
N ALA A 41 5.86 -2.72 -7.28
CA ALA A 41 6.04 -2.05 -6.01
C ALA A 41 5.23 -0.76 -5.90
N TYR A 42 5.21 0.05 -6.95
CA TYR A 42 4.42 1.29 -6.97
C TYR A 42 2.93 1.02 -6.79
N ILE A 43 2.37 0.07 -7.55
CA ILE A 43 0.95 -0.30 -7.47
C ILE A 43 0.64 -0.89 -6.10
N ASN A 44 1.55 -1.68 -5.53
CA ASN A 44 1.38 -2.26 -4.19
C ASN A 44 1.33 -1.18 -3.11
N GLU A 45 2.21 -0.17 -3.14
CA GLU A 45 2.13 0.94 -2.18
C GLU A 45 0.85 1.77 -2.35
N MET A 46 0.44 2.04 -3.59
CA MET A 46 -0.84 2.70 -3.86
C MET A 46 -2.02 1.85 -3.34
N THR A 47 -1.93 0.52 -3.45
CA THR A 47 -2.96 -0.40 -2.97
C THR A 47 -3.05 -0.37 -1.46
N ARG A 48 -1.91 -0.34 -0.76
CA ARG A 48 -1.87 -0.19 0.71
C ARG A 48 -2.52 1.11 1.18
N ILE A 49 -2.33 2.21 0.43
CA ILE A 49 -2.99 3.48 0.69
C ILE A 49 -4.50 3.35 0.50
N ALA A 50 -4.94 2.75 -0.61
CA ALA A 50 -6.36 2.51 -0.90
C ALA A 50 -7.01 1.65 0.21
N ASP A 51 -6.42 0.51 0.53
CA ASP A 51 -6.88 -0.42 1.57
C ASP A 51 -6.98 0.28 2.93
N ALA A 52 -6.01 1.13 3.28
CA ALA A 52 -6.05 1.88 4.53
C ALA A 52 -7.24 2.87 4.57
N LEU A 53 -7.45 3.64 3.50
CA LEU A 53 -8.55 4.60 3.40
C LEU A 53 -9.94 3.92 3.39
N GLU A 54 -10.04 2.75 2.78
CA GLU A 54 -11.29 1.96 2.76
C GLU A 54 -11.74 1.52 4.16
N THR A 55 -10.81 1.44 5.12
CA THR A 55 -11.11 1.04 6.51
C THR A 55 -11.50 2.18 7.44
N VAL A 56 -11.51 3.43 6.97
CA VAL A 56 -11.76 4.62 7.82
C VAL A 56 -13.25 4.81 8.03
N ASP A 57 -13.75 4.47 9.21
CA ASP A 57 -15.16 4.63 9.60
C ASP A 57 -15.33 5.40 10.91
N ASP A 58 -14.25 5.60 11.66
CA ASP A 58 -14.23 6.32 12.94
C ASP A 58 -12.81 6.87 13.24
N GLU A 59 -12.67 7.58 14.36
CA GLU A 59 -11.39 8.20 14.76
C GLU A 59 -10.27 7.17 14.99
N ALA A 60 -10.61 5.99 15.52
CA ALA A 60 -9.63 4.95 15.84
C ALA A 60 -9.07 4.31 14.56
N SER A 61 -9.96 4.00 13.61
CA SER A 61 -9.62 3.49 12.29
C SER A 61 -8.90 4.55 11.45
N ALA A 62 -9.27 5.84 11.53
CA ALA A 62 -8.53 6.94 10.91
C ALA A 62 -7.07 6.99 11.37
N LYS A 63 -6.81 6.95 12.68
CA LYS A 63 -5.43 6.91 13.22
C LYS A 63 -4.67 5.65 12.81
N SER A 64 -5.36 4.51 12.74
CA SER A 64 -4.75 3.27 12.25
C SER A 64 -4.42 3.33 10.76
N ALA A 65 -5.30 3.93 9.96
CA ALA A 65 -5.11 4.12 8.52
C ALA A 65 -3.95 5.08 8.25
N ALA A 66 -3.84 6.20 8.99
CA ALA A 66 -2.71 7.12 8.90
C ALA A 66 -1.36 6.38 9.06
N LYS A 67 -1.24 5.50 10.04
CA LYS A 67 -0.01 4.70 10.22
C LYS A 67 0.31 3.82 9.01
N LYS A 68 -0.70 3.16 8.42
CA LYS A 68 -0.50 2.33 7.22
C LYS A 68 -0.14 3.17 5.99
N ILE A 69 -0.82 4.30 5.81
CA ILE A 69 -0.55 5.26 4.74
C ILE A 69 0.88 5.78 4.86
N LYS A 70 1.34 6.13 6.06
CA LYS A 70 2.70 6.56 6.30
C LYS A 70 3.74 5.55 5.82
N VAL A 71 3.58 4.27 6.17
CA VAL A 71 4.51 3.23 5.73
C VAL A 71 4.50 3.08 4.20
N ALA A 72 3.33 3.14 3.56
CA ALA A 72 3.23 3.06 2.12
C ALA A 72 3.85 4.28 1.40
N VAL A 73 3.64 5.48 1.95
CA VAL A 73 4.26 6.73 1.48
C VAL A 73 5.78 6.67 1.65
N ASP A 74 6.29 6.14 2.77
CA ASP A 74 7.72 5.92 2.96
C ASP A 74 8.29 4.95 1.91
N GLY A 75 7.55 3.90 1.56
CA GLY A 75 7.90 3.00 0.46
C GLY A 75 8.00 3.73 -0.88
N LEU A 76 7.01 4.58 -1.21
CA LEU A 76 7.04 5.41 -2.43
C LEU A 76 8.23 6.38 -2.44
N ASN A 77 8.53 7.02 -1.30
CA ASN A 77 9.67 7.93 -1.17
C ASN A 77 11.00 7.19 -1.36
N GLN A 78 11.15 6.01 -0.75
CA GLN A 78 12.32 5.16 -0.96
C GLN A 78 12.49 4.80 -2.44
N MET A 79 11.41 4.44 -3.14
CA MET A 79 11.47 4.20 -4.59
C MET A 79 11.94 5.44 -5.35
N SER A 80 11.39 6.62 -5.03
CA SER A 80 11.80 7.89 -5.64
C SER A 80 13.30 8.12 -5.47
N ASP A 81 13.84 7.93 -4.26
CA ASP A 81 15.27 8.10 -3.96
C ASP A 81 16.15 7.10 -4.74
N LYS A 82 15.69 5.86 -4.90
CA LYS A 82 16.45 4.80 -5.60
C LYS A 82 16.44 4.97 -7.12
N LEU A 83 15.44 5.67 -7.65
CA LEU A 83 15.20 5.83 -9.08
C LEU A 83 15.58 7.22 -9.60
N ASP A 84 16.20 8.06 -8.76
CA ASP A 84 16.61 9.43 -9.08
C ASP A 84 15.42 10.34 -9.49
N GLY A 85 14.26 10.10 -8.87
CA GLY A 85 13.10 10.99 -8.92
C GLY A 85 12.32 11.09 -10.23
N GLU A 86 12.79 10.53 -11.36
CA GLU A 86 12.09 10.67 -12.65
C GLU A 86 11.47 9.38 -13.19
N ILE A 87 10.14 9.27 -13.06
CA ILE A 87 9.31 8.38 -13.88
C ILE A 87 8.62 9.23 -14.95
N SER A 88 9.28 9.42 -16.11
CA SER A 88 8.72 10.21 -17.22
C SER A 88 8.83 9.51 -18.57
N GLY A 89 7.97 9.91 -19.51
CA GLY A 89 7.98 9.48 -20.91
C GLY A 89 8.04 7.96 -21.11
N VAL A 90 9.09 7.50 -21.80
CA VAL A 90 9.30 6.08 -22.13
C VAL A 90 9.46 5.22 -20.87
N LYS A 91 10.08 5.75 -19.81
CA LYS A 91 10.28 5.02 -18.55
C LYS A 91 8.95 4.75 -17.86
N GLY A 92 8.06 5.74 -17.80
CA GLY A 92 6.69 5.56 -17.31
C GLY A 92 5.92 4.53 -18.12
N MET A 93 6.05 4.55 -19.46
CA MET A 93 5.40 3.53 -20.30
C MET A 93 5.98 2.13 -20.12
N GLN A 94 7.28 1.99 -19.86
CA GLN A 94 7.90 0.70 -19.55
C GLN A 94 7.45 0.15 -18.19
N ILE A 95 7.25 1.03 -17.20
CA ILE A 95 6.84 0.66 -15.85
C ILE A 95 5.35 0.30 -15.82
N PHE A 96 4.50 1.13 -16.42
CA PHE A 96 3.04 1.03 -16.28
C PHE A 96 2.31 0.55 -17.53
N GLY A 97 2.96 0.44 -18.69
CA GLY A 97 2.27 0.13 -19.95
C GLY A 97 1.50 -1.19 -19.95
N GLY A 98 1.99 -2.21 -19.21
CA GLY A 98 1.30 -3.48 -19.01
C GLY A 98 0.38 -3.53 -17.78
N ARG A 99 0.36 -2.47 -16.95
CA ARG A 99 -0.33 -2.41 -15.65
C ARG A 99 -1.21 -1.15 -15.52
N TYR A 100 -1.55 -0.53 -16.65
CA TYR A 100 -2.26 0.74 -16.67
C TYR A 100 -3.67 0.62 -16.08
N THR A 101 -4.33 -0.53 -16.29
CA THR A 101 -5.62 -0.84 -15.67
C THR A 101 -5.53 -0.87 -14.15
N ASP A 102 -4.55 -1.60 -13.60
CA ASP A 102 -4.32 -1.70 -12.14
C ASP A 102 -4.04 -0.31 -11.54
N LEU A 103 -3.25 0.50 -12.25
CA LEU A 103 -2.94 1.86 -11.85
C LEU A 103 -4.20 2.77 -11.82
N ILE A 104 -5.08 2.66 -12.82
CA ILE A 104 -6.36 3.40 -12.83
C ILE A 104 -7.26 2.91 -11.71
N GLU A 105 -7.37 1.60 -11.53
CA GLU A 105 -8.23 0.98 -10.53
C GLU A 105 -7.86 1.47 -9.12
N VAL A 106 -6.58 1.42 -8.77
CA VAL A 106 -6.14 1.86 -7.44
C VAL A 106 -6.31 3.36 -7.23
N GLN A 107 -6.08 4.19 -8.26
CA GLN A 107 -6.37 5.63 -8.19
C GLN A 107 -7.86 5.90 -7.98
N GLY A 108 -8.73 5.14 -8.65
CA GLY A 108 -10.18 5.21 -8.50
C GLY A 108 -10.63 4.84 -7.08
N ARG A 109 -10.03 3.80 -6.48
CA ARG A 109 -10.32 3.37 -5.11
C ARG A 109 -9.92 4.44 -4.08
N ILE A 110 -8.73 5.02 -4.22
CA ILE A 110 -8.28 6.13 -3.36
C ILE A 110 -9.23 7.30 -3.49
N ALA A 111 -9.53 7.76 -4.71
CA ALA A 111 -10.42 8.89 -4.94
C ALA A 111 -11.82 8.66 -4.35
N THR A 112 -12.38 7.46 -4.57
CA THR A 112 -13.70 7.07 -4.04
C THR A 112 -13.72 7.09 -2.52
N SER A 113 -12.68 6.52 -1.88
CA SER A 113 -12.57 6.47 -0.42
C SER A 113 -12.43 7.87 0.18
N MET A 114 -11.63 8.73 -0.44
CA MET A 114 -11.48 10.13 -0.02
C MET A 114 -12.79 10.91 -0.14
N ILE A 115 -13.53 10.74 -1.25
CA ILE A 115 -14.85 11.35 -1.44
C ILE A 115 -15.83 10.85 -0.37
N ARG A 116 -15.85 9.54 -0.09
CA ARG A 116 -16.70 8.94 0.95
C ARG A 116 -16.41 9.54 2.32
N ILE A 117 -15.14 9.54 2.74
CA ILE A 117 -14.75 10.09 4.05
C ILE A 117 -15.12 11.58 4.12
N GLN A 118 -14.82 12.37 3.08
CA GLN A 118 -15.15 13.80 3.07
C GLN A 118 -16.66 14.07 3.09
N SER A 119 -17.46 13.23 2.45
CA SER A 119 -18.93 13.35 2.41
C SER A 119 -19.55 12.96 3.75
N ASP A 120 -19.15 11.82 4.30
CA ASP A 120 -19.87 11.16 5.38
C ASP A 120 -19.30 11.53 6.76
N HIS A 121 -17.98 11.75 6.82
CA HIS A 121 -17.19 11.95 8.04
C HIS A 121 -16.01 12.92 7.81
N PRO A 122 -16.26 14.19 7.42
CA PRO A 122 -15.20 15.14 7.09
C PRO A 122 -14.17 15.34 8.21
N GLU A 123 -14.57 15.18 9.48
CA GLU A 123 -13.69 15.24 10.66
C GLU A 123 -12.59 14.16 10.67
N LEU A 124 -12.81 13.04 9.98
CA LEU A 124 -11.82 11.97 9.90
C LEU A 124 -10.70 12.32 8.92
N MET A 125 -10.93 13.20 7.94
CA MET A 125 -9.88 13.75 7.09
C MET A 125 -8.89 14.60 7.89
N ASP A 126 -9.40 15.41 8.82
CA ASP A 126 -8.57 16.21 9.73
C ASP A 126 -7.78 15.30 10.67
N THR A 127 -8.42 14.24 11.17
CA THR A 127 -7.76 13.24 12.03
C THR A 127 -6.63 12.50 11.30
N LEU A 128 -6.89 12.05 10.07
CA LEU A 128 -5.89 11.43 9.20
C LEU A 128 -4.70 12.37 9.00
N SER A 129 -4.97 13.63 8.64
CA SER A 129 -3.93 14.62 8.36
C SER A 129 -3.09 14.92 9.62
N ALA A 130 -3.74 15.17 10.76
CA ALA A 130 -3.05 15.45 12.01
C ALA A 130 -2.20 14.27 12.51
N GLU A 131 -2.66 13.04 12.34
CA GLU A 131 -1.87 11.86 12.72
C GLU A 131 -0.70 11.64 11.74
N MET A 132 -0.88 11.89 10.43
CA MET A 132 0.21 11.86 9.46
C MET A 132 1.30 12.90 9.78
N ASP A 133 0.92 14.16 10.04
CA ASP A 133 1.84 15.22 10.45
C ASP A 133 2.61 14.85 11.73
N ARG A 134 1.93 14.21 12.67
CA ARG A 134 2.56 13.73 13.92
C ARG A 134 3.58 12.63 13.67
N LEU A 135 3.37 11.76 12.69
CA LEU A 135 4.29 10.66 12.36
C LEU A 135 5.52 11.12 11.57
N GLU A 136 5.48 12.33 10.99
CA GLU A 136 6.59 12.95 10.27
C GLU A 136 7.57 13.73 11.17
N ASN A 137 7.15 14.07 12.40
CA ASN A 137 7.92 14.84 13.39
C ASN A 137 8.41 13.98 14.57
#